data_AF-A9NU60-F1
#
_entry.id   AF-A9NU60-F1
#
_cell.length_a   1.000
_cell.length_b   1.000
_cell.length_c   1.000
_cell.angle_alpha   90.00
_cell.angle_beta   90.00
_cell.angle_gamma   90.00
#
_symmetry.space_group_name_H-M   'P 1'
#
loop_
_entity.id
_entity.type
_entity.pdbx_description
1 polymer ?
#
loop_
_entity_poly.entity_id
_entity_poly.type
_entity_poly.pdbx_seq_one_letter_code
_entity_poly.pdbx_strand_id
1 'polypeptide(L)'
;MFPMSQELMLRAGVLNPCIGDWIGASWGCERNREVLFNACVADGLVSILLDGHGAPDFCVEALSVLLALSRSPKLLQVFVDEQRMLDLAAFSLNSTAPPGVRLNALLLLEKTLVFQPSGGHVVVKGLMEGLVRSLPNYQKLVIKALLALCLTERNRGEAVRAGVVDAILELLPNLKEVCAERALATLDLLCTVSEGRRALREHALAVPLLLDMILKVSDRGTGYAVSALCAICVHEDGGIDARKNAIQSGAFTQLLLLLQSDCTSRAKRKALQLLKVLHKVWGEGSCNIPDENCIFSSPDSDNNELRQ
;
A
#
# COMPACT_ATOMS: atom_id res chain seq x y z
N MET A 1 8.04 -14.39 -39.36
CA MET A 1 7.55 -13.14 -39.99
C MET A 1 6.03 -13.29 -40.08
N PHE A 2 5.31 -12.63 -39.17
CA PHE A 2 3.90 -12.87 -38.86
C PHE A 2 2.95 -12.23 -39.88
N PRO A 3 2.02 -12.98 -40.51
CA PRO A 3 0.82 -12.42 -41.15
C PRO A 3 -0.43 -12.50 -40.24
N MET A 4 -0.25 -12.80 -38.95
CA MET A 4 -1.36 -13.17 -38.03
C MET A 4 -2.19 -11.98 -37.50
N SER A 5 -1.76 -10.73 -37.75
CA SER A 5 -2.42 -9.52 -37.23
C SER A 5 -3.71 -9.15 -37.96
N GLN A 6 -3.85 -9.44 -39.26
CA GLN A 6 -5.09 -9.18 -40.00
C GLN A 6 -6.17 -10.25 -39.74
N GLU A 7 -5.78 -11.49 -39.52
CA GLU A 7 -6.71 -12.60 -39.25
C GLU A 7 -7.35 -12.48 -37.84
N LEU A 8 -6.62 -11.90 -36.88
CA LEU A 8 -7.14 -11.58 -35.54
C LEU A 8 -8.15 -10.43 -35.55
N MET A 9 -7.98 -9.41 -36.41
CA MET A 9 -8.97 -8.33 -36.58
C MET A 9 -10.30 -8.83 -37.12
N LEU A 10 -10.29 -9.80 -38.05
CA LEU A 10 -11.49 -10.46 -38.56
C LEU A 10 -12.15 -11.35 -37.48
N ARG A 11 -11.36 -11.96 -36.59
CA ARG A 11 -11.87 -12.78 -35.48
C ARG A 11 -12.54 -11.96 -34.37
N ALA A 12 -12.13 -10.72 -34.11
CA ALA A 12 -12.78 -9.88 -33.10
C ALA A 12 -14.29 -9.66 -33.38
N GLY A 13 -14.68 -9.53 -34.66
CA GLY A 13 -16.08 -9.45 -35.07
C GLY A 13 -16.85 -10.78 -34.93
N VAL A 14 -16.17 -11.92 -35.01
CA VAL A 14 -16.74 -13.27 -34.82
C VAL A 14 -16.77 -13.69 -33.34
N LEU A 15 -15.86 -13.16 -32.52
CA LEU A 15 -15.75 -13.45 -31.09
C LEU A 15 -16.82 -12.73 -30.25
N ASN A 16 -17.30 -11.57 -30.69
CA ASN A 16 -18.31 -10.80 -29.98
C ASN A 16 -19.64 -11.60 -29.82
N PRO A 17 -20.17 -12.29 -30.85
CA PRO A 17 -21.28 -13.25 -30.68
C PRO A 17 -20.98 -14.41 -29.72
N CYS A 18 -19.75 -14.93 -29.69
CA CYS A 18 -19.39 -16.09 -28.89
C CYS A 18 -19.12 -15.77 -27.41
N ILE A 19 -18.79 -14.52 -27.08
CA ILE A 19 -18.41 -14.14 -25.72
C ILE A 19 -19.61 -14.20 -24.76
N GLY A 20 -20.81 -13.91 -25.24
CA GLY A 20 -22.06 -14.11 -24.49
C GLY A 20 -22.28 -15.57 -24.12
N ASP A 21 -22.07 -16.49 -25.06
CA ASP A 21 -22.15 -17.93 -24.82
C ASP A 21 -21.07 -18.40 -23.83
N TRP A 22 -19.86 -17.85 -23.93
CA TRP A 22 -18.78 -18.15 -22.98
C TRP A 22 -19.03 -17.60 -21.58
N ILE A 23 -19.68 -16.43 -21.45
CA ILE A 23 -20.14 -15.92 -20.16
C ILE A 23 -21.14 -16.91 -19.56
N GLY A 24 -22.17 -17.31 -20.30
CA GLY A 24 -23.15 -18.29 -19.84
C GLY A 24 -22.49 -19.63 -19.43
N ALA A 25 -21.58 -20.15 -20.26
CA ALA A 25 -20.88 -21.39 -20.00
C ALA A 25 -19.95 -21.29 -18.79
N SER A 26 -19.15 -20.23 -18.67
CA SER A 26 -18.18 -20.02 -17.58
C SER A 26 -18.83 -19.73 -16.23
N TRP A 27 -20.05 -19.18 -16.22
CA TRP A 27 -20.87 -18.99 -15.02
C TRP A 27 -21.66 -20.23 -14.61
N GLY A 28 -21.75 -21.23 -15.49
CA GLY A 28 -22.34 -22.53 -15.20
C GLY A 28 -21.47 -23.39 -14.26
N CYS A 29 -21.25 -24.65 -14.63
CA CYS A 29 -20.59 -25.64 -13.76
C CYS A 29 -19.07 -25.74 -13.98
N GLU A 30 -18.37 -26.42 -13.07
CA GLU A 30 -16.91 -26.66 -13.17
C GLU A 30 -16.52 -27.34 -14.49
N ARG A 31 -17.33 -28.29 -14.98
CA ARG A 31 -17.11 -28.97 -16.26
C ARG A 31 -17.08 -28.00 -17.44
N ASN A 32 -17.95 -26.99 -17.45
CA ASN A 32 -17.95 -25.99 -18.52
C ASN A 32 -16.66 -25.16 -18.51
N ARG A 33 -16.13 -24.84 -17.32
CA ARG A 33 -14.84 -24.14 -17.19
C ARG A 33 -13.69 -25.00 -17.69
N GLU A 34 -13.69 -26.30 -17.39
CA GLU A 34 -12.70 -27.25 -17.91
C GLU A 34 -12.74 -27.38 -19.44
N VAL A 35 -13.94 -27.39 -20.04
CA VAL A 35 -14.09 -27.40 -21.51
C VAL A 35 -13.50 -26.13 -22.13
N LEU A 36 -13.85 -24.96 -21.59
CA LEU A 36 -13.32 -23.67 -22.07
C LEU A 36 -11.80 -23.57 -21.88
N PHE A 37 -11.28 -24.13 -20.79
CA PHE A 37 -9.85 -24.24 -20.53
C PHE A 37 -9.14 -25.10 -21.57
N ASN A 38 -9.63 -26.32 -21.81
CA ASN A 38 -9.05 -27.25 -22.78
C ASN A 38 -9.12 -26.69 -24.22
N ALA A 39 -10.11 -25.85 -24.50
CA ALA A 39 -10.22 -25.13 -25.77
C ALA A 39 -9.29 -23.90 -25.90
N CYS A 40 -8.39 -23.66 -24.94
CA CYS A 40 -7.44 -22.54 -24.93
C CYS A 40 -8.10 -21.14 -25.03
N VAL A 41 -9.36 -21.02 -24.61
CA VAL A 41 -10.14 -19.76 -24.74
C VAL A 41 -9.43 -18.60 -24.04
N ALA A 42 -8.88 -18.84 -22.86
CA ALA A 42 -8.25 -17.79 -22.10
C ALA A 42 -6.89 -17.35 -22.63
N ASP A 43 -6.09 -18.26 -23.16
CA ASP A 43 -4.83 -17.89 -23.78
C ASP A 43 -5.09 -16.96 -24.99
N GLY A 44 -6.12 -17.27 -25.77
CA GLY A 44 -6.62 -16.41 -26.83
C GLY A 44 -7.10 -15.05 -26.32
N LEU A 45 -7.95 -15.03 -25.27
CA LEU A 45 -8.46 -13.78 -24.70
C LEU A 45 -7.35 -12.90 -24.11
N VAL A 46 -6.40 -13.48 -23.35
CA VAL A 46 -5.25 -12.75 -22.79
C VAL A 46 -4.42 -12.13 -23.91
N SER A 47 -4.13 -12.88 -24.97
CA SER A 47 -3.36 -12.38 -26.11
C SER A 47 -4.08 -11.21 -26.81
N ILE A 48 -5.37 -11.35 -27.11
CA ILE A 48 -6.16 -10.27 -27.74
C ILE A 48 -6.22 -9.02 -26.85
N LEU A 49 -6.38 -9.19 -25.55
CA LEU A 49 -6.41 -8.08 -24.60
C LEU A 49 -5.07 -7.36 -24.52
N LEU A 50 -3.95 -8.10 -24.52
CA LEU A 50 -2.60 -7.53 -24.51
C LEU A 50 -2.23 -6.84 -25.82
N ASP A 51 -2.74 -7.32 -26.96
CA ASP A 51 -2.55 -6.69 -28.26
C ASP A 51 -3.32 -5.35 -28.39
N GLY A 52 -4.23 -5.05 -27.45
CA GLY A 52 -4.93 -3.76 -27.39
C GLY A 52 -5.94 -3.54 -28.51
N HIS A 53 -6.38 -4.60 -29.19
CA HIS A 53 -7.26 -4.53 -30.37
C HIS A 53 -8.77 -4.66 -30.03
N GLY A 54 -9.13 -4.76 -28.75
CA GLY A 54 -10.52 -4.92 -28.30
C GLY A 54 -11.26 -3.58 -28.14
N ALA A 55 -12.52 -3.54 -28.60
CA ALA A 55 -13.45 -2.49 -28.19
C ALA A 55 -13.67 -2.55 -26.65
N PRO A 56 -13.97 -1.43 -25.98
CA PRO A 56 -14.13 -1.41 -24.53
C PRO A 56 -15.11 -2.46 -23.99
N ASP A 57 -16.25 -2.66 -24.66
CA ASP A 57 -17.27 -3.64 -24.26
C ASP A 57 -16.75 -5.08 -24.35
N PHE A 58 -16.06 -5.41 -25.44
CA PHE A 58 -15.38 -6.70 -25.60
C PHE A 58 -14.34 -6.92 -24.49
N CYS A 59 -13.57 -5.89 -24.11
CA CYS A 59 -12.59 -6.03 -23.04
C CYS A 59 -13.24 -6.35 -21.69
N VAL A 60 -14.40 -5.73 -21.38
CA VAL A 60 -15.15 -6.02 -20.15
C VAL A 60 -15.60 -7.48 -20.15
N GLU A 61 -16.18 -7.94 -21.25
CA GLU A 61 -16.71 -9.30 -21.40
C GLU A 61 -15.59 -10.35 -21.35
N ALA A 62 -14.48 -10.11 -22.06
CA ALA A 62 -13.31 -10.97 -22.06
C ALA A 62 -12.71 -11.12 -20.65
N LEU A 63 -12.53 -10.01 -19.94
CA LEU A 63 -12.06 -10.06 -18.54
C LEU A 63 -13.08 -10.74 -17.63
N SER A 64 -14.38 -10.65 -17.92
CA SER A 64 -15.43 -11.34 -17.16
C SER A 64 -15.36 -12.86 -17.34
N VAL A 65 -15.09 -13.32 -18.57
CA VAL A 65 -14.85 -14.75 -18.88
C VAL A 65 -13.58 -15.23 -18.17
N LEU A 66 -12.48 -14.49 -18.26
CA LEU A 66 -11.23 -14.82 -17.57
C LEU A 66 -11.42 -14.90 -16.04
N LEU A 67 -12.16 -13.94 -15.46
CA LEU A 67 -12.51 -13.95 -14.04
C LEU A 67 -13.37 -15.17 -13.68
N ALA A 68 -14.34 -15.53 -14.52
CA ALA A 68 -15.17 -16.71 -14.29
C ALA A 68 -14.37 -18.02 -14.36
N LEU A 69 -13.44 -18.13 -15.30
CA LEU A 69 -12.51 -19.26 -15.40
C LEU A 69 -11.57 -19.33 -14.19
N SER A 70 -11.10 -18.19 -13.68
CA SER A 70 -10.28 -18.09 -12.47
C SER A 70 -10.99 -18.57 -11.19
N ARG A 71 -12.30 -18.82 -11.22
CA ARG A 71 -12.99 -19.40 -10.06
C ARG A 71 -12.65 -20.87 -9.83
N SER A 72 -12.11 -21.57 -10.83
CA SER A 72 -11.63 -22.94 -10.62
C SER A 72 -10.19 -22.91 -10.09
N PRO A 73 -9.93 -23.40 -8.85
CA PRO A 73 -8.60 -23.38 -8.26
C PRO A 73 -7.62 -24.30 -9.01
N LYS A 74 -8.12 -25.37 -9.65
CA LYS A 74 -7.32 -26.27 -10.51
C LYS A 74 -6.83 -25.54 -11.74
N LEU A 75 -7.73 -24.79 -12.40
CA LEU A 75 -7.40 -24.06 -13.60
C LEU A 75 -6.47 -22.90 -13.26
N LEU A 76 -6.74 -22.14 -12.18
CA LEU A 76 -5.87 -21.04 -11.74
C LEU A 76 -4.36 -21.42 -11.68
N GLN A 77 -4.01 -22.65 -11.31
CA GLN A 77 -2.60 -23.09 -11.22
C GLN A 77 -1.95 -23.34 -12.59
N VAL A 78 -2.75 -23.65 -13.61
CA VAL A 78 -2.29 -24.08 -14.95
C VAL A 78 -2.57 -22.99 -16.01
N PHE A 79 -3.56 -22.15 -15.76
CA PHE A 79 -4.17 -21.17 -16.66
C PHE A 79 -3.44 -19.85 -16.74
N VAL A 80 -2.66 -19.53 -15.72
CA VAL A 80 -2.12 -18.20 -15.50
C VAL A 80 -0.61 -18.29 -15.49
N ASP A 81 -0.01 -17.88 -16.61
CA ASP A 81 1.32 -17.29 -16.52
C ASP A 81 1.17 -16.00 -15.71
N GLU A 82 1.68 -16.03 -14.48
CA GLU A 82 1.65 -14.94 -13.52
C GLU A 82 2.08 -13.62 -14.16
N GLN A 83 3.13 -13.67 -14.97
CA GLN A 83 3.70 -12.52 -15.65
C GLN A 83 2.70 -11.89 -16.64
N ARG A 84 2.05 -12.72 -17.46
CA ARG A 84 1.03 -12.25 -18.42
C ARG A 84 -0.18 -11.64 -17.75
N MET A 85 -0.53 -12.09 -16.56
CA MET A 85 -1.65 -11.50 -15.80
C MET A 85 -1.27 -10.17 -15.16
N LEU A 86 -0.03 -10.02 -14.72
CA LEU A 86 0.51 -8.73 -14.29
C LEU A 86 0.56 -7.74 -15.46
N ASP A 87 1.02 -8.19 -16.63
CA ASP A 87 1.03 -7.40 -17.87
C ASP A 87 -0.39 -6.98 -18.28
N LEU A 88 -1.35 -7.91 -18.22
CA LEU A 88 -2.75 -7.65 -18.53
C LEU A 88 -3.37 -6.64 -17.56
N ALA A 89 -3.08 -6.78 -16.26
CA ALA A 89 -3.51 -5.81 -15.26
C ALA A 89 -2.89 -4.43 -15.52
N ALA A 90 -1.58 -4.36 -15.80
CA ALA A 90 -0.92 -3.10 -16.12
C ALA A 90 -1.54 -2.45 -17.36
N PHE A 91 -1.75 -3.20 -18.44
CA PHE A 91 -2.39 -2.68 -19.65
C PHE A 91 -3.81 -2.16 -19.38
N SER A 92 -4.62 -2.93 -18.65
CA SER A 92 -6.02 -2.60 -18.35
C SER A 92 -6.19 -1.42 -17.38
N LEU A 93 -5.20 -1.18 -16.50
CA LEU A 93 -5.23 -0.07 -15.55
C LEU A 93 -4.62 1.23 -16.10
N ASN A 94 -3.76 1.14 -17.11
CA ASN A 94 -3.13 2.30 -17.74
C ASN A 94 -3.88 2.83 -18.97
N SER A 95 -4.72 2.01 -19.59
CA SER A 95 -5.59 2.46 -20.67
C SER A 95 -6.68 3.40 -20.15
N THR A 96 -7.27 4.21 -21.04
CA THR A 96 -8.50 5.00 -20.78
C THR A 96 -9.73 4.09 -20.66
N ALA A 97 -9.54 2.91 -20.06
CA ALA A 97 -10.51 1.85 -20.01
C ALA A 97 -11.73 2.28 -19.19
N PRO A 98 -12.92 1.75 -19.51
CA PRO A 98 -14.10 2.02 -18.72
C PRO A 98 -13.95 1.41 -17.30
N PRO A 99 -14.72 1.89 -16.31
CA PRO A 99 -14.70 1.38 -14.94
C PRO A 99 -14.85 -0.14 -14.84
N GLY A 100 -15.63 -0.77 -15.73
CA GLY A 100 -15.83 -2.22 -15.77
C GLY A 100 -14.54 -3.00 -16.07
N VAL A 101 -13.72 -2.52 -17.01
CA VAL A 101 -12.43 -3.14 -17.36
C VAL A 101 -11.47 -3.06 -16.17
N ARG A 102 -11.36 -1.88 -15.54
CA ARG A 102 -10.50 -1.70 -14.36
C ARG A 102 -10.92 -2.61 -13.20
N LEU A 103 -12.22 -2.67 -12.91
CA LEU A 103 -12.74 -3.52 -11.84
C LEU A 103 -12.42 -5.00 -12.09
N ASN A 104 -12.71 -5.50 -13.30
CA ASN A 104 -12.45 -6.91 -13.62
C ASN A 104 -10.96 -7.23 -13.61
N ALA A 105 -10.11 -6.33 -14.11
CA ALA A 105 -8.66 -6.48 -14.05
C ALA A 105 -8.15 -6.52 -12.60
N LEU A 106 -8.65 -5.65 -11.71
CA LEU A 106 -8.29 -5.66 -10.28
C LEU A 106 -8.76 -6.93 -9.56
N LEU A 107 -9.96 -7.43 -9.87
CA LEU A 107 -10.48 -8.67 -9.30
C LEU A 107 -9.65 -9.88 -9.75
N LEU A 108 -9.25 -9.89 -11.02
CA LEU A 108 -8.40 -10.92 -11.58
C LEU A 108 -6.99 -10.88 -10.98
N LEU A 109 -6.42 -9.69 -10.83
CA LEU A 109 -5.15 -9.46 -10.13
C LEU A 109 -5.21 -9.94 -8.68
N GLU A 110 -6.29 -9.65 -7.95
CA GLU A 110 -6.47 -10.14 -6.57
C GLU A 110 -6.44 -11.68 -6.53
N LYS A 111 -7.07 -12.36 -7.50
CA LYS A 111 -7.05 -13.83 -7.58
C LYS A 111 -5.65 -14.37 -7.85
N THR A 112 -4.91 -13.75 -8.76
CA THR A 112 -3.52 -14.13 -9.06
C THR A 112 -2.62 -13.97 -7.84
N LEU A 113 -2.69 -12.82 -7.15
CA LEU A 113 -1.83 -12.52 -6.00
C LEU A 113 -2.14 -13.36 -4.76
N VAL A 114 -3.41 -13.75 -4.53
CA VAL A 114 -3.78 -14.63 -3.40
C VAL A 114 -3.29 -16.06 -3.60
N PHE A 115 -3.23 -16.53 -4.85
CA PHE A 115 -2.85 -17.90 -5.16
C PHE A 115 -1.32 -18.13 -5.06
N GLN A 116 -0.50 -17.08 -5.17
CA GLN A 116 0.96 -17.15 -5.12
C GLN A 116 1.55 -16.11 -4.14
N PRO A 117 1.36 -16.27 -2.81
CA PRO A 117 1.80 -15.27 -1.83
C PRO A 117 3.34 -15.17 -1.68
N SER A 118 4.09 -16.14 -2.23
CA SER A 118 5.54 -16.27 -2.11
C SER A 118 6.27 -16.26 -3.46
N GLY A 119 5.54 -16.06 -4.57
CA GLY A 119 6.16 -15.81 -5.88
C GLY A 119 6.98 -14.53 -5.77
N GLY A 120 8.24 -14.55 -6.21
CA GLY A 120 9.08 -13.35 -6.28
C GLY A 120 8.60 -12.41 -7.38
N HIS A 121 7.32 -11.99 -7.33
CA HIS A 121 6.65 -11.14 -8.30
C HIS A 121 7.55 -9.99 -8.66
N VAL A 122 7.89 -9.84 -9.93
CA VAL A 122 8.57 -8.65 -10.42
C VAL A 122 7.50 -7.75 -11.01
N VAL A 123 7.29 -6.60 -10.37
CA VAL A 123 6.31 -5.63 -10.86
C VAL A 123 6.65 -5.21 -12.28
N VAL A 124 5.63 -5.23 -13.12
CA VAL A 124 5.71 -4.80 -14.51
C VAL A 124 5.52 -3.29 -14.61
N LYS A 125 6.16 -2.72 -15.64
CA LYS A 125 6.12 -1.28 -15.90
C LYS A 125 4.67 -0.77 -15.96
N GLY A 126 4.36 0.30 -15.24
CA GLY A 126 3.04 0.92 -15.26
C GLY A 126 2.01 0.31 -14.30
N LEU A 127 2.25 -0.88 -13.73
CA LEU A 127 1.26 -1.52 -12.85
C LEU A 127 1.01 -0.70 -11.59
N MET A 128 2.08 -0.21 -10.95
CA MET A 128 1.98 0.56 -9.70
C MET A 128 1.25 1.89 -9.92
N GLU A 129 1.55 2.59 -11.01
CA GLU A 129 0.88 3.84 -11.38
C GLU A 129 -0.60 3.59 -11.71
N GLY A 130 -0.91 2.48 -12.38
CA GLY A 130 -2.28 2.02 -12.62
C GLY A 130 -3.06 1.75 -11.34
N LEU A 131 -2.41 1.12 -10.36
CA LEU A 131 -2.97 0.88 -9.03
C LEU A 131 -3.23 2.19 -8.29
N VAL A 132 -2.26 3.10 -8.25
CA VAL A 132 -2.39 4.42 -7.60
C VAL A 132 -3.56 5.22 -8.20
N ARG A 133 -3.68 5.27 -9.54
CA ARG A 133 -4.81 5.93 -10.21
C ARG A 133 -6.18 5.30 -9.89
N SER A 134 -6.19 4.00 -9.61
CA SER A 134 -7.41 3.24 -9.30
C SER A 134 -7.78 3.28 -7.81
N LEU A 135 -6.84 3.69 -6.95
CA LEU A 135 -6.95 3.63 -5.49
C LEU A 135 -8.17 4.39 -4.94
N PRO A 136 -8.54 5.62 -5.41
CA PRO A 136 -9.71 6.34 -4.89
C PRO A 136 -11.04 5.59 -5.10
N ASN A 137 -11.15 4.85 -6.21
CA ASN A 137 -12.40 4.18 -6.61
C ASN A 137 -12.48 2.72 -6.12
N TYR A 138 -11.32 2.07 -5.90
CA TYR A 138 -11.25 0.64 -5.62
C TYR A 138 -10.35 0.31 -4.43
N GLN A 139 -10.38 1.15 -3.38
CA GLN A 139 -9.53 1.11 -2.19
C GLN A 139 -9.23 -0.30 -1.68
N LYS A 140 -10.26 -1.12 -1.43
CA LYS A 140 -10.10 -2.47 -0.87
C LYS A 140 -9.27 -3.40 -1.78
N LEU A 141 -9.54 -3.38 -3.09
CA LEU A 141 -8.85 -4.25 -4.05
C LEU A 141 -7.40 -3.80 -4.25
N VAL A 142 -7.23 -2.49 -4.44
CA VAL A 142 -5.93 -1.88 -4.71
C VAL A 142 -5.00 -2.01 -3.51
N ILE A 143 -5.45 -1.72 -2.28
CA ILE A 143 -4.63 -1.86 -1.07
C ILE A 143 -4.20 -3.32 -0.85
N LYS A 144 -5.08 -4.30 -1.13
CA LYS A 144 -4.69 -5.71 -1.07
C LYS A 144 -3.62 -6.06 -2.09
N ALA A 145 -3.75 -5.58 -3.33
CA ALA A 145 -2.79 -5.82 -4.39
C ALA A 145 -1.44 -5.17 -4.05
N LEU A 146 -1.44 -3.90 -3.60
CA LEU A 146 -0.24 -3.18 -3.17
C LEU A 146 0.47 -3.91 -2.02
N LEU A 147 -0.28 -4.35 -1.00
CA LEU A 147 0.30 -5.12 0.11
C LEU A 147 0.97 -6.40 -0.40
N ALA A 148 0.27 -7.17 -1.22
CA ALA A 148 0.78 -8.44 -1.75
C ALA A 148 2.05 -8.23 -2.61
N LEU A 149 2.05 -7.24 -3.51
CA LEU A 149 3.21 -6.93 -4.35
C LEU A 149 4.41 -6.43 -3.52
N CYS A 150 4.17 -5.63 -2.48
CA CYS A 150 5.22 -5.07 -1.62
C CYS A 150 5.81 -6.07 -0.61
N LEU A 151 5.22 -7.25 -0.45
CA LEU A 151 5.86 -8.36 0.28
C LEU A 151 7.22 -8.69 -0.36
N THR A 152 7.29 -8.67 -1.70
CA THR A 152 8.54 -8.80 -2.45
C THR A 152 9.34 -7.51 -2.40
N GLU A 153 10.52 -7.55 -1.78
CA GLU A 153 11.37 -6.36 -1.55
C GLU A 153 11.73 -5.58 -2.82
N ARG A 154 11.99 -6.30 -3.91
CA ARG A 154 12.35 -5.71 -5.22
C ARG A 154 11.30 -4.73 -5.76
N ASN A 155 10.05 -4.89 -5.35
CA ASN A 155 8.93 -4.05 -5.82
C ASN A 155 8.78 -2.75 -5.03
N ARG A 156 9.40 -2.64 -3.85
CA ARG A 156 9.16 -1.52 -2.92
C ARG A 156 9.68 -0.19 -3.49
N GLY A 157 10.83 -0.19 -4.17
CA GLY A 157 11.35 1.00 -4.84
C GLY A 157 10.44 1.50 -5.97
N GLU A 158 9.87 0.57 -6.76
CA GLU A 158 8.90 0.89 -7.81
C GLU A 158 7.62 1.48 -7.23
N ALA A 159 7.09 0.87 -6.16
CA ALA A 159 5.91 1.38 -5.46
C ALA A 159 6.13 2.80 -4.92
N VAL A 160 7.31 3.10 -4.35
CA VAL A 160 7.65 4.46 -3.88
C VAL A 160 7.69 5.44 -5.05
N ARG A 161 8.37 5.09 -6.15
CA ARG A 161 8.46 5.95 -7.34
C ARG A 161 7.10 6.22 -8.00
N ALA A 162 6.18 5.27 -7.91
CA ALA A 162 4.81 5.43 -8.40
C ALA A 162 3.89 6.28 -7.49
N GLY A 163 4.38 6.76 -6.34
CA GLY A 163 3.62 7.61 -5.42
C GLY A 163 2.69 6.84 -4.46
N VAL A 164 2.96 5.55 -4.19
CA VAL A 164 2.12 4.74 -3.29
C VAL A 164 2.10 5.30 -1.87
N VAL A 165 3.20 5.90 -1.40
CA VAL A 165 3.28 6.47 -0.05
C VAL A 165 2.26 7.59 0.14
N ASP A 166 2.27 8.58 -0.75
CA ASP A 166 1.39 9.75 -0.70
C ASP A 166 -0.07 9.32 -0.86
N ALA A 167 -0.33 8.47 -1.87
CA ALA A 167 -1.69 8.00 -2.16
C ALA A 167 -2.31 7.22 -1.00
N ILE A 168 -1.53 6.43 -0.26
CA ILE A 168 -2.02 5.74 0.94
C ILE A 168 -2.27 6.74 2.07
N LEU A 169 -1.35 7.68 2.33
CA LEU A 169 -1.50 8.65 3.42
C LEU A 169 -2.74 9.53 3.24
N GLU A 170 -2.99 10.03 2.04
CA GLU A 170 -4.14 10.87 1.73
C GLU A 170 -5.48 10.14 1.96
N LEU A 171 -5.52 8.82 1.75
CA LEU A 171 -6.73 8.02 1.92
C LEU A 171 -6.90 7.47 3.33
N LEU A 172 -5.82 7.34 4.09
CA LEU A 172 -5.79 6.69 5.40
C LEU A 172 -6.93 7.11 6.35
N PRO A 173 -7.30 8.41 6.46
CA PRO A 173 -8.40 8.84 7.34
C PRO A 173 -9.77 8.28 6.96
N ASN A 174 -9.96 7.91 5.70
CA ASN A 174 -11.24 7.48 5.14
C ASN A 174 -11.36 5.96 5.00
N LEU A 175 -10.31 5.21 5.37
CA LEU A 175 -10.30 3.76 5.23
C LEU A 175 -11.05 3.08 6.36
N LYS A 176 -11.83 2.05 6.02
CA LYS A 176 -12.34 1.08 7.00
C LYS A 176 -11.17 0.37 7.69
N GLU A 177 -11.35 0.01 8.95
CA GLU A 177 -10.31 -0.59 9.81
C GLU A 177 -9.44 -1.66 9.12
N VAL A 178 -10.06 -2.67 8.51
CA VAL A 178 -9.34 -3.78 7.85
C VAL A 178 -8.55 -3.32 6.60
N CYS A 179 -8.96 -2.24 5.95
CA CYS A 179 -8.21 -1.63 4.85
C CYS A 179 -7.08 -0.74 5.39
N ALA A 180 -7.35 0.02 6.46
CA ALA A 180 -6.34 0.82 7.15
C ALA A 180 -5.18 -0.04 7.68
N GLU A 181 -5.47 -1.21 8.28
CA GLU A 181 -4.42 -2.15 8.73
C GLU A 181 -3.50 -2.56 7.57
N ARG A 182 -4.06 -2.92 6.42
CA ARG A 182 -3.28 -3.33 5.24
C ARG A 182 -2.52 -2.18 4.60
N ALA A 183 -3.11 -0.99 4.59
CA ALA A 183 -2.45 0.23 4.14
C ALA A 183 -1.23 0.55 5.02
N LEU A 184 -1.38 0.49 6.35
CA LEU A 184 -0.28 0.67 7.31
C LEU A 184 0.78 -0.42 7.16
N ALA A 185 0.39 -1.68 6.96
CA ALA A 185 1.33 -2.76 6.68
C ALA A 185 2.14 -2.50 5.38
N THR A 186 1.49 -1.94 4.35
CA THR A 186 2.15 -1.55 3.11
C THR A 186 3.16 -0.43 3.35
N LEU A 187 2.78 0.63 4.08
CA LEU A 187 3.70 1.71 4.44
C LEU A 187 4.90 1.21 5.26
N ASP A 188 4.68 0.29 6.21
CA ASP A 188 5.75 -0.32 7.00
C ASP A 188 6.74 -1.10 6.12
N LEU A 189 6.24 -1.85 5.13
CA LEU A 189 7.09 -2.51 4.13
C LEU A 189 7.89 -1.50 3.32
N LEU A 190 7.27 -0.42 2.82
CA LEU A 190 7.96 0.60 2.04
C LEU A 190 9.06 1.31 2.88
N CYS A 191 8.87 1.46 4.19
CA CYS A 191 9.89 2.02 5.08
C CYS A 191 11.13 1.15 5.27
N THR A 192 11.14 -0.10 4.80
CA THR A 192 12.34 -0.94 4.83
C THR A 192 13.43 -0.45 3.87
N VAL A 193 13.04 0.20 2.76
CA VAL A 193 13.98 0.82 1.81
C VAL A 193 14.17 2.31 2.13
N SER A 194 15.36 2.85 1.83
CA SER A 194 15.71 4.26 2.13
C SER A 194 14.81 5.26 1.42
N GLU A 195 14.47 5.00 0.15
CA GLU A 195 13.57 5.83 -0.65
C GLU A 195 12.18 5.94 -0.03
N GLY A 196 11.64 4.85 0.50
CA GLY A 196 10.31 4.86 1.14
C GLY A 196 10.31 5.61 2.46
N ARG A 197 11.38 5.50 3.27
CA ARG A 197 11.52 6.34 4.47
C ARG A 197 11.60 7.82 4.13
N ARG A 198 12.35 8.16 3.07
CA ARG A 198 12.48 9.54 2.60
C ARG A 198 11.13 10.09 2.12
N ALA A 199 10.43 9.37 1.25
CA ALA A 199 9.10 9.75 0.79
C ALA A 199 8.13 9.96 1.95
N LEU A 200 8.12 9.05 2.93
CA LEU A 200 7.26 9.18 4.11
C LEU A 200 7.63 10.39 4.99
N ARG A 201 8.92 10.76 5.08
CA ARG A 201 9.37 11.95 5.81
C ARG A 201 9.00 13.25 5.10
N GLU A 202 9.06 13.27 3.78
CA GLU A 202 8.78 14.46 2.96
C GLU A 202 7.28 14.82 2.97
N HIS A 203 6.40 13.84 3.19
CA HIS A 203 4.97 14.09 3.27
C HIS A 203 4.58 14.79 4.57
N ALA A 204 4.12 16.05 4.46
CA ALA A 204 3.84 16.95 5.58
C ALA A 204 2.90 16.38 6.65
N LEU A 205 1.93 15.56 6.25
CA LEU A 205 0.93 14.96 7.16
C LEU A 205 1.29 13.56 7.64
N ALA A 206 2.42 12.98 7.24
CA ALA A 206 2.74 11.58 7.57
C ALA A 206 2.77 11.33 9.08
N VAL A 207 3.49 12.17 9.82
CA VAL A 207 3.63 12.05 11.28
C VAL A 207 2.28 12.19 12.02
N PRO A 208 1.51 13.29 11.85
CA PRO A 208 0.24 13.42 12.55
C PRO A 208 -0.77 12.33 12.16
N LEU A 209 -0.83 11.92 10.89
CA LEU A 209 -1.72 10.84 10.46
C LEU A 209 -1.34 9.49 11.09
N LEU A 210 -0.06 9.13 11.10
CA LEU A 210 0.38 7.88 11.71
C LEU A 210 0.16 7.86 13.23
N LEU A 211 0.32 9.00 13.91
CA LEU A 211 -0.02 9.15 15.33
C LEU A 211 -1.53 9.00 15.54
N ASP A 212 -2.34 9.56 14.65
CA ASP A 212 -3.80 9.47 14.73
C ASP A 212 -4.31 8.02 14.57
N MET A 213 -3.62 7.19 13.78
CA MET A 213 -3.98 5.78 13.61
C MET A 213 -3.64 4.90 14.81
N ILE A 214 -2.82 5.36 15.75
CA ILE A 214 -2.48 4.59 16.96
C ILE A 214 -3.75 4.35 17.79
N LEU A 215 -4.04 3.09 18.13
CA LEU A 215 -5.23 2.66 18.88
C LEU A 215 -6.59 2.91 18.20
N LYS A 216 -6.61 3.37 16.93
CA LYS A 216 -7.84 3.55 16.13
C LYS A 216 -8.05 2.48 15.05
N VAL A 217 -7.13 1.55 14.95
CA VAL A 217 -7.19 0.38 14.05
C VAL A 217 -7.06 -0.88 14.92
N SER A 218 -6.82 -2.03 14.32
CA SER A 218 -6.44 -3.25 15.05
C SER A 218 -5.09 -3.12 15.76
N ASP A 219 -4.80 -4.05 16.68
CA ASP A 219 -3.49 -4.15 17.34
C ASP A 219 -2.34 -4.29 16.36
N ARG A 220 -2.57 -4.99 15.25
CA ARG A 220 -1.60 -5.14 14.15
C ARG A 220 -1.41 -3.81 13.44
N GLY A 221 -2.51 -3.13 13.11
CA GLY A 221 -2.50 -1.79 12.50
C GLY A 221 -1.73 -0.79 13.35
N THR A 222 -2.00 -0.75 14.66
CA THR A 222 -1.28 0.08 15.63
C THR A 222 0.22 -0.25 15.63
N GLY A 223 0.57 -1.54 15.61
CA GLY A 223 1.96 -1.98 15.49
C GLY A 223 2.65 -1.48 14.22
N TYR A 224 1.96 -1.50 13.07
CA TYR A 224 2.48 -0.97 11.80
C TYR A 224 2.63 0.55 11.83
N ALA A 225 1.66 1.29 12.39
CA ALA A 225 1.73 2.74 12.52
C ALA A 225 2.95 3.19 13.35
N VAL A 226 3.14 2.59 14.53
CA VAL A 226 4.32 2.86 15.38
C VAL A 226 5.62 2.46 14.69
N SER A 227 5.59 1.36 13.92
CA SER A 227 6.75 0.88 13.17
C SER A 227 7.18 1.88 12.10
N ALA A 228 6.24 2.41 11.32
CA ALA A 228 6.49 3.45 10.33
C ALA A 228 7.00 4.75 10.99
N LEU A 229 6.40 5.19 12.10
CA LEU A 229 6.89 6.34 12.88
C LEU A 229 8.34 6.12 13.37
N CYS A 230 8.67 4.93 13.87
CA CYS A 230 10.05 4.62 14.24
C CYS A 230 10.99 4.68 13.05
N ALA A 231 10.57 4.19 11.88
CA ALA A 231 11.40 4.20 10.68
C ALA A 231 11.80 5.63 10.24
N ILE A 232 10.93 6.62 10.46
CA ILE A 232 11.21 8.01 10.09
C ILE A 232 11.86 8.83 11.21
N CYS A 233 11.61 8.50 12.48
CA CYS A 233 12.11 9.26 13.62
C CYS A 233 13.41 8.74 14.23
N VAL A 234 13.70 7.43 14.13
CA VAL A 234 14.85 6.81 14.80
C VAL A 234 16.09 6.76 13.91
N HIS A 235 15.91 6.58 12.60
CA HIS A 235 17.05 6.49 11.68
C HIS A 235 17.83 7.80 11.62
N GLU A 236 19.15 7.67 11.48
CA GLU A 236 20.12 8.78 11.54
C GLU A 236 19.99 9.75 10.35
N ASP A 237 19.45 9.27 9.22
CA ASP A 237 19.30 9.99 7.95
C ASP A 237 18.17 11.05 7.96
N GLY A 238 18.21 12.01 8.88
CA GLY A 238 17.36 13.22 8.82
C GLY A 238 16.03 13.15 9.58
N GLY A 239 15.96 12.37 10.67
CA GLY A 239 14.75 12.27 11.50
C GLY A 239 14.44 13.48 12.40
N ILE A 240 15.24 14.55 12.42
CA ILE A 240 15.05 15.68 13.37
C ILE A 240 13.70 16.35 13.17
N ASP A 241 13.34 16.69 11.94
CA ASP A 241 12.07 17.38 11.65
C ASP A 241 10.87 16.49 11.93
N ALA A 242 10.96 15.20 11.58
CA ALA A 242 9.95 14.20 11.93
C ALA A 242 9.76 14.09 13.45
N ARG A 243 10.84 14.14 14.25
CA ARG A 243 10.78 14.14 15.72
C ARG A 243 10.14 15.40 16.28
N LYS A 244 10.50 16.58 15.78
CA LYS A 244 9.88 17.86 16.16
C LYS A 244 8.39 17.87 15.84
N ASN A 245 8.02 17.43 14.64
CA ASN A 245 6.63 17.30 14.23
C ASN A 245 5.88 16.30 15.12
N ALA A 246 6.49 15.15 15.47
CA ALA A 246 5.87 14.16 16.34
C ALA A 246 5.60 14.72 17.75
N ILE A 247 6.57 15.45 18.31
CA ILE A 247 6.42 16.17 19.58
C ILE A 247 5.24 17.14 19.51
N GLN A 248 5.22 18.01 18.50
CA GLN A 248 4.17 19.03 18.31
C GLN A 248 2.78 18.41 18.09
N SER A 249 2.75 17.22 17.47
CA SER A 249 1.53 16.44 17.22
C SER A 249 1.10 15.59 18.43
N GLY A 250 1.72 15.75 19.60
CA GLY A 250 1.30 15.07 20.84
C GLY A 250 1.74 13.60 20.93
N ALA A 251 2.86 13.22 20.31
CA ALA A 251 3.35 11.84 20.31
C ALA A 251 3.53 11.24 21.70
N PHE A 252 3.95 12.02 22.71
CA PHE A 252 4.13 11.51 24.07
C PHE A 252 2.83 10.91 24.62
N THR A 253 1.72 11.64 24.53
CA THR A 253 0.41 11.19 25.01
C THR A 253 -0.03 9.92 24.31
N GLN A 254 0.04 9.90 22.97
CA GLN A 254 -0.38 8.72 22.18
C GLN A 254 0.47 7.48 22.50
N LEU A 255 1.79 7.64 22.61
CA LEU A 255 2.69 6.52 22.89
C LEU A 255 2.55 6.01 24.33
N LEU A 256 2.31 6.88 25.31
CA LEU A 256 2.06 6.48 26.70
C LEU A 256 0.74 5.71 26.83
N LEU A 257 -0.33 6.17 26.16
CA LEU A 257 -1.60 5.44 26.09
C LEU A 257 -1.43 4.06 25.46
N LEU A 258 -0.63 3.96 24.39
CA LEU A 258 -0.31 2.67 23.76
C LEU A 258 0.39 1.72 24.74
N LEU A 259 1.31 2.20 25.58
CA LEU A 259 1.99 1.35 26.56
C LEU A 259 1.04 0.78 27.62
N GLN A 260 0.00 1.54 27.97
CA GLN A 260 -1.04 1.15 28.92
C GLN A 260 -2.11 0.23 28.32
N SER A 261 -2.29 0.24 27.00
CA SER A 261 -3.23 -0.64 26.29
C SER A 261 -2.74 -2.10 26.20
N ASP A 262 -3.61 -3.01 25.77
CA ASP A 262 -3.31 -4.43 25.52
C ASP A 262 -2.58 -4.71 24.19
N CYS A 263 -1.92 -3.70 23.62
CA CYS A 263 -1.13 -3.83 22.38
C CYS A 263 -0.01 -4.87 22.47
N THR A 264 0.41 -5.36 21.31
CA THR A 264 1.50 -6.35 21.18
C THR A 264 2.82 -5.90 21.82
N SER A 265 3.59 -6.84 22.36
CA SER A 265 4.92 -6.59 22.95
C SER A 265 5.89 -5.93 21.96
N ARG A 266 5.79 -6.25 20.68
CA ARG A 266 6.55 -5.60 19.60
C ARG A 266 6.19 -4.12 19.46
N ALA A 267 4.90 -3.77 19.48
CA ALA A 267 4.46 -2.38 19.41
C ALA A 267 4.95 -1.59 20.62
N LYS A 268 4.81 -2.13 21.84
CA LYS A 268 5.31 -1.48 23.07
C LYS A 268 6.81 -1.23 23.05
N ARG A 269 7.61 -2.19 22.57
CA ARG A 269 9.07 -2.03 22.42
C ARG A 269 9.44 -0.88 21.48
N LYS A 270 8.77 -0.80 20.32
CA LYS A 270 8.99 0.28 19.35
C LYS A 270 8.54 1.64 19.89
N ALA A 271 7.41 1.69 20.60
CA ALA A 271 6.94 2.91 21.25
C ALA A 271 7.95 3.43 22.29
N LEU A 272 8.53 2.55 23.11
CA LEU A 272 9.60 2.91 24.05
C LEU A 272 10.85 3.42 23.34
N GLN A 273 11.24 2.81 22.22
CA GLN A 273 12.36 3.29 21.40
C GLN A 273 12.10 4.70 20.87
N LEU A 274 10.90 4.95 20.33
CA LEU A 274 10.49 6.25 19.82
C LEU A 274 10.50 7.31 20.93
N LEU A 275 9.90 7.01 22.09
CA LEU A 275 9.89 7.90 23.26
C LEU A 275 11.30 8.33 23.68
N LYS A 276 12.28 7.42 23.68
CA LYS A 276 13.68 7.75 24.02
C LYS A 276 14.27 8.79 23.07
N VAL A 277 14.05 8.63 21.76
CA VAL A 277 14.61 9.57 20.76
C VAL A 277 13.86 10.91 20.79
N LEU A 278 12.54 10.90 20.99
CA LEU A 278 11.75 12.13 21.15
C LEU A 278 12.16 12.90 22.42
N HIS A 279 12.38 12.21 23.53
CA HIS A 279 12.81 12.83 24.78
C HIS A 279 14.16 13.56 24.64
N LYS A 280 15.11 13.00 23.88
CA LYS A 280 16.40 13.65 23.61
C LYS A 280 16.22 15.01 22.92
N VAL A 281 15.37 15.07 21.90
CA VAL A 281 15.07 16.32 21.17
C VAL A 281 14.27 17.30 22.01
N TRP A 282 13.38 16.80 22.88
CA TRP A 282 12.62 17.64 23.80
C TRP A 282 13.53 18.35 24.81
N GLY A 283 14.49 17.62 25.40
CA GLY A 283 15.43 18.18 26.38
C GLY A 283 16.41 19.21 25.80
N GLU A 284 16.75 19.10 24.52
CA GLU A 284 17.60 20.09 23.82
C GLU A 284 16.86 21.42 23.54
N GLY A 285 15.52 21.41 23.52
CA GLY A 285 14.68 22.61 23.30
C GLY A 285 14.18 23.29 24.57
N SER A 286 14.24 22.64 25.74
CA SER A 286 13.67 23.15 26.99
C SER A 286 14.66 23.97 27.84
N CYS A 287 15.89 24.18 27.41
CA CYS A 287 16.88 25.00 28.13
C CYS A 287 16.85 26.50 27.78
N ASN A 288 15.85 26.98 27.05
CA ASN A 288 15.62 28.41 26.79
C ASN A 288 14.35 28.94 27.49
N ILE A 289 14.15 28.56 28.75
CA ILE A 289 13.31 29.38 29.64
C ILE A 289 14.27 30.47 30.15
N PRO A 290 14.05 31.76 29.84
CA PRO A 290 14.78 32.82 30.54
C PRO A 290 14.45 32.66 32.03
N ASP A 291 15.47 32.57 32.87
CA ASP A 291 15.34 32.65 34.33
C ASP A 291 14.83 34.04 34.73
N GLU A 292 13.56 34.34 34.45
CA GLU A 292 12.83 35.42 35.09
C GLU A 292 12.08 34.82 36.28
N ASN A 293 12.83 34.58 37.36
CA ASN A 293 12.43 34.87 38.75
C ASN A 293 13.48 34.35 39.74
N CYS A 294 14.68 34.93 39.72
CA CYS A 294 15.48 35.06 40.94
C CYS A 294 15.01 36.31 41.71
N ILE A 295 13.77 36.31 42.19
CA ILE A 295 13.31 37.24 43.23
C ILE A 295 13.33 36.47 44.55
N PHE A 296 14.52 36.30 45.10
CA PHE A 296 14.75 36.07 46.53
C PHE A 296 16.17 36.53 46.87
N SER A 297 16.38 37.84 46.81
CA SER A 297 17.43 38.48 47.59
C SER A 297 16.94 38.53 49.04
N SER A 298 17.37 37.57 49.85
CA SER A 298 17.36 37.73 51.30
C SER A 298 18.69 38.35 51.75
N PRO A 299 18.69 39.06 52.90
CA PRO A 299 19.60 40.17 53.14
C PRO A 299 20.91 39.69 53.74
N ASP A 300 22.03 40.08 53.12
CA ASP A 300 23.33 39.92 53.76
C ASP A 300 23.46 40.95 54.90
N SER A 301 23.46 40.37 56.09
CA SER A 301 23.84 40.98 57.34
C SER A 301 25.33 41.30 57.33
N ASP A 302 25.67 42.56 57.05
CA ASP A 302 27.00 43.08 57.38
C ASP A 302 27.14 43.17 58.89
N ASN A 303 27.87 42.21 59.46
CA ASN A 303 28.48 42.36 60.76
C ASN A 303 29.90 41.80 60.75
N ASN A 304 30.83 42.75 60.83
CA ASN A 304 31.95 42.71 61.77
C ASN A 304 33.25 42.04 61.28
N GLU A 305 34.10 42.83 60.61
CA GLU A 305 35.56 42.72 60.79
C GLU A 305 36.04 43.83 61.75
N LEU A 306 36.71 43.40 62.81
CA LEU A 306 37.28 44.19 63.90
C LEU A 306 38.81 44.01 63.87
N ARG A 307 39.54 45.11 64.14
CA ARG A 307 40.99 45.23 64.48
C ARG A 307 41.91 45.27 63.25
N GLN A 308 42.80 46.24 63.06
CA GLN A 308 43.60 47.09 63.96
C GLN A 308 43.65 48.54 63.49
#